data_AF-A0A200QQG4-F1
#
_entry.id   AF-A0A200QQG4-F1
#
_cell.length_a   1.000
_cell.length_b   1.000
_cell.length_c   1.000
_cell.angle_alpha   90.00
_cell.angle_beta   90.00
_cell.angle_gamma   90.00
#
_symmetry.space_group_name_H-M   'P 1'
#
loop_
_entity.id
_entity.type
_entity.pdbx_description
1 polymer ?
#
loop_
_entity_poly.entity_id
_entity_poly.type
_entity_poly.pdbx_seq_one_letter_code
_entity_poly.pdbx_strand_id
1 'polypeptide(L)'
;MEPILVRNLRKLLMMSLDCRVPLEKIEFIESELGLPRDFNQSLIPKYPEFFSVKDVNGRPYLHLESWDSSLASTTRKVKLQNLAAAAAEKDKGSLHFTGYNKKEAKVSRDGDFFGPFAFELNFPTGFRPNTKYLEEVHKWQKLPFPSPYLNGRRFEPVDPKARKRAVAVLHDLLSLTMEKRMSSAQLDAFMQSISYHVNCCFAWLRIMVSSISPIKEQEVLYSLRKLMMVQI
;
A
#
# COMPACT_ATOMS: atom_id res chain seq x y z
N MET A 1 6.45 22.08 6.31
CA MET A 1 6.74 20.80 5.62
C MET A 1 7.21 19.71 6.59
N GLU A 2 8.07 20.03 7.55
CA GLU A 2 8.60 19.08 8.55
C GLU A 2 7.53 18.18 9.24
N PRO A 3 6.36 18.69 9.71
CA PRO A 3 5.35 17.83 10.34
C PRO A 3 4.80 16.72 9.44
N ILE A 4 4.77 16.95 8.12
CA ILE A 4 4.32 15.96 7.13
C ILE A 4 5.37 14.85 7.00
N LEU A 5 6.65 15.21 6.96
CA LEU A 5 7.75 14.24 6.90
C LEU A 5 7.77 13.34 8.14
N VAL A 6 7.64 13.94 9.32
CA VAL A 6 7.56 13.21 10.60
C VAL A 6 6.36 12.26 10.62
N ARG A 7 5.18 12.75 10.21
CA ARG A 7 3.98 11.91 10.09
C ARG A 7 4.21 10.74 9.12
N ASN A 8 4.79 11.00 7.96
CA ASN A 8 5.04 9.97 6.95
C ASN A 8 6.05 8.93 7.45
N LEU A 9 7.14 9.36 8.09
CA LEU A 9 8.15 8.47 8.66
C LEU A 9 7.57 7.61 9.80
N ARG A 10 6.71 8.18 10.65
CA ARG A 10 5.98 7.42 11.67
C ARG A 10 5.10 6.36 11.03
N LYS A 11 4.29 6.70 10.02
CA LYS A 11 3.45 5.74 9.29
C LYS A 11 4.29 4.64 8.61
N LEU A 12 5.42 4.99 8.02
CA LEU A 12 6.37 4.05 7.41
C LEU A 12 6.84 2.99 8.43
N LEU A 13 7.27 3.45 9.60
CA LEU A 13 7.70 2.56 10.68
C LEU A 13 6.53 1.73 11.22
N MET A 14 5.34 2.33 11.39
CA MET A 14 4.13 1.61 11.86
C MET A 14 3.69 0.47 10.92
N MET A 15 3.97 0.58 9.62
CA MET A 15 3.71 -0.51 8.66
C MET A 15 4.80 -1.58 8.67
N SER A 16 5.98 -1.25 9.20
CA SER A 16 7.16 -2.11 9.24
C SER A 16 7.11 -3.08 10.41
N LEU A 17 7.82 -4.20 10.29
CA LEU A 17 7.84 -5.18 11.38
C LEU A 17 8.62 -4.67 12.57
N ASP A 18 8.09 -4.99 13.74
CA ASP A 18 8.62 -4.54 15.04
C ASP A 18 8.76 -3.00 15.11
N CYS A 19 8.00 -2.27 14.28
CA CYS A 19 8.04 -0.81 14.13
C CYS A 19 9.44 -0.22 13.88
N ARG A 20 10.27 -0.93 13.12
CA ARG A 20 11.65 -0.52 12.81
C ARG A 20 12.05 -0.84 11.38
N VAL A 21 12.98 -0.06 10.84
CA VAL A 21 13.55 -0.26 9.49
C VAL A 21 15.05 0.03 9.54
N PRO A 22 15.91 -0.75 8.83
CA PRO A 22 17.32 -0.40 8.70
C PRO A 22 17.48 1.02 8.13
N LEU A 23 18.37 1.82 8.71
CA LEU A 23 18.53 3.22 8.31
C LEU A 23 18.91 3.35 6.83
N GLU A 24 19.81 2.48 6.37
CA GLU A 24 20.24 2.34 4.96
C GLU A 24 19.06 2.20 3.98
N LYS A 25 17.99 1.50 4.38
CA LYS A 25 16.81 1.34 3.51
C LYS A 25 15.97 2.60 3.42
N ILE A 26 15.94 3.41 4.49
CA ILE A 26 15.25 4.70 4.48
C ILE A 26 16.05 5.70 3.65
N GLU A 27 17.38 5.72 3.81
CA GLU A 27 18.32 6.50 2.99
C GLU A 27 18.15 6.16 1.50
N PHE A 28 17.98 4.88 1.15
CA PHE A 28 17.77 4.47 -0.24
C PHE A 28 16.47 5.00 -0.89
N ILE A 29 15.46 5.36 -0.09
CA ILE A 29 14.18 5.91 -0.57
C ILE A 29 13.94 7.36 -0.12
N GLU A 30 14.95 8.02 0.44
CA GLU A 30 14.81 9.34 1.08
C GLU A 30 14.29 10.40 0.12
N SER A 31 14.75 10.36 -1.14
CA SER A 31 14.32 11.29 -2.19
C SER A 31 12.85 11.12 -2.55
N GLU A 32 12.35 9.88 -2.58
CA GLU A 32 10.94 9.58 -2.87
C GLU A 32 10.03 10.07 -1.73
N LEU A 33 10.53 10.01 -0.49
CA LEU A 33 9.82 10.49 0.70
C LEU A 33 9.93 12.01 0.92
N GLY A 34 10.79 12.70 0.15
CA GLY A 34 11.07 14.12 0.33
C GLY A 34 11.86 14.42 1.61
N LEU A 35 12.62 13.45 2.12
CA LEU A 35 13.48 13.62 3.28
C LEU A 35 14.76 14.40 2.90
N PRO A 36 15.31 15.25 3.79
CA PRO A 36 16.65 15.80 3.64
C PRO A 36 17.71 14.70 3.58
N ARG A 37 18.80 14.89 2.83
CA ARG A 37 19.91 13.90 2.75
C ARG A 37 20.59 13.61 4.08
N ASP A 38 20.47 14.55 5.02
CA ASP A 38 21.02 14.48 6.37
C ASP A 38 19.91 14.24 7.41
N PHE A 39 18.73 13.71 7.03
CA PHE A 39 17.58 13.59 7.92
C PHE A 39 17.89 12.84 9.23
N ASN A 40 18.84 11.91 9.20
CA ASN A 40 19.32 11.19 10.39
C ASN A 40 20.03 12.10 11.41
N GLN A 41 20.65 13.20 10.99
CA GLN A 41 21.22 14.21 11.88
C GLN A 41 20.33 15.46 12.03
N SER A 42 19.54 15.81 11.00
CA SER A 42 18.80 17.07 10.94
C SER A 42 17.32 16.97 11.33
N LEU A 43 16.70 15.80 11.16
CA LEU A 43 15.27 15.55 11.46
C LEU A 43 15.09 14.64 12.66
N ILE A 44 15.72 13.46 12.67
CA ILE A 44 15.52 12.44 13.72
C ILE A 44 15.80 12.97 15.13
N PRO A 45 16.93 13.68 15.40
CA PRO A 45 17.24 14.14 16.76
C PRO A 45 16.28 15.20 17.30
N LYS A 46 15.50 15.86 16.45
CA LYS A 46 14.49 16.85 16.86
C LYS A 46 13.22 16.22 17.41
N TYR A 47 12.99 14.93 17.14
CA TYR A 47 11.78 14.20 17.51
C TYR A 47 12.10 12.92 18.31
N PRO A 48 12.84 13.02 19.43
CA PRO A 48 13.23 11.85 20.24
C PRO A 48 12.04 11.12 20.86
N GLU A 49 10.88 11.78 20.99
CA GLU A 49 9.63 11.17 21.45
C GLU A 49 9.01 10.21 20.43
N PHE A 50 9.39 10.33 19.15
CA PHE A 50 8.91 9.48 18.08
C PHE A 50 9.96 8.52 17.57
N PHE A 51 11.24 8.93 17.55
CA PHE A 51 12.29 8.20 16.86
C PHE A 51 13.49 7.92 17.75
N SER A 52 14.08 6.74 17.58
CA SER A 52 15.43 6.45 18.06
C SER A 52 16.20 5.64 17.02
N VAL A 53 17.53 5.79 17.04
CA VAL A 53 18.43 4.95 16.24
C VAL A 53 19.08 3.94 17.17
N LYS A 54 18.90 2.65 16.88
CA LYS A 54 19.45 1.55 17.69
C LYS A 54 20.22 0.59 16.81
N ASP A 55 21.33 0.06 17.32
CA ASP A 55 22.08 -0.98 16.64
C ASP A 55 21.40 -2.34 16.81
N VAL A 56 21.26 -3.08 15.72
CA VAL A 56 20.81 -4.47 15.70
C VAL A 56 21.78 -5.28 14.85
N ASN A 57 22.61 -6.09 15.51
CA ASN A 57 23.63 -6.93 14.87
C ASN A 57 24.64 -6.14 14.01
N GLY A 58 25.11 -4.99 14.51
CA GLY A 58 26.09 -4.13 13.84
C GLY A 58 25.50 -3.28 12.71
N ARG A 59 24.17 -3.11 12.68
CA ARG A 59 23.47 -2.29 11.69
C ARG A 59 22.54 -1.30 12.40
N PRO A 60 22.54 -0.02 12.00
CA PRO A 60 21.63 0.97 12.56
C PRO A 60 20.20 0.78 12.05
N TYR A 61 19.24 0.78 12.96
CA TYR A 61 17.81 0.76 12.67
C TYR A 61 17.17 2.03 13.22
N LEU A 62 16.26 2.61 12.43
CA LEU A 62 15.33 3.59 12.95
C LEU A 62 14.15 2.87 13.59
N HIS A 63 13.86 3.22 14.84
CA HIS A 63 12.76 2.69 15.64
C HIS A 63 11.70 3.76 15.86
N LEU A 64 10.44 3.31 15.90
CA LEU A 64 9.33 4.10 16.41
C LEU A 64 9.22 3.88 17.93
N GLU A 65 9.33 4.95 18.72
CA GLU A 65 9.22 4.89 20.18
C GLU A 65 7.76 4.93 20.66
N SER A 66 6.91 5.69 19.97
CA SER A 66 5.52 5.89 20.36
C SER A 66 4.55 5.59 19.21
N TRP A 67 3.75 4.54 19.40
CA TRP A 67 2.67 4.18 18.49
C TRP A 67 1.49 5.14 18.61
N ASP A 68 0.97 5.60 17.48
CA ASP A 68 -0.15 6.54 17.43
C ASP A 68 -1.29 5.98 16.58
N SER A 69 -2.32 5.52 17.27
CA SER A 69 -3.51 4.92 16.65
C SER A 69 -4.28 5.89 15.76
N SER A 70 -4.13 7.21 15.94
CA SER A 70 -4.76 8.20 15.05
C SER A 70 -4.15 8.18 13.65
N LEU A 71 -2.87 7.79 13.54
CA LEU A 71 -2.16 7.66 12.27
C LEU A 71 -2.45 6.33 11.55
N ALA A 72 -2.99 5.33 12.27
CA ALA A 72 -3.32 3.99 11.75
C ALA A 72 -4.58 3.98 10.85
N SER A 73 -4.79 5.05 10.10
CA SER A 73 -5.82 5.19 9.08
C SER A 73 -5.19 5.08 7.71
N THR A 74 -5.60 4.06 6.95
CA THR A 74 -5.13 3.86 5.59
C THR A 74 -5.59 4.98 4.67
N THR A 75 -4.79 5.30 3.65
CA THR A 75 -5.13 6.29 2.64
C THR A 75 -6.47 5.95 1.96
N ARG A 76 -6.73 4.65 1.77
CA ARG A 76 -8.00 4.13 1.29
C ARG A 76 -9.19 4.49 2.20
N LYS A 77 -9.08 4.22 3.51
CA LYS A 77 -10.14 4.53 4.48
C LYS A 77 -10.45 6.03 4.51
N VAL A 78 -9.42 6.87 4.47
CA VAL A 78 -9.56 8.33 4.42
C VAL A 78 -10.26 8.76 3.13
N LYS A 79 -9.85 8.22 1.97
CA LYS A 79 -10.51 8.49 0.67
C LYS A 79 -12.00 8.13 0.72
N LEU A 80 -12.35 6.96 1.23
CA LEU A 80 -13.76 6.53 1.35
C LEU A 80 -14.58 7.41 2.29
N GLN A 81 -14.00 7.81 3.43
CA GLN A 81 -14.66 8.74 4.36
C GLN A 81 -14.90 10.11 3.74
N ASN A 82 -13.92 10.64 3.01
CA ASN A 82 -14.05 11.92 2.31
C ASN A 82 -15.09 11.85 1.19
N LEU A 83 -15.13 10.75 0.44
CA LEU A 83 -16.16 10.53 -0.59
C LEU A 83 -17.56 10.42 0.03
N ALA A 84 -17.69 9.72 1.15
CA ALA A 84 -18.96 9.61 1.88
C ALA A 84 -19.42 10.97 2.44
N ALA A 85 -18.49 11.77 2.98
CA ALA A 85 -18.77 13.12 3.46
C ALA A 85 -19.20 14.06 2.31
N ALA A 86 -18.47 14.04 1.19
CA ALA A 86 -18.82 14.82 -0.01
C ALA A 86 -20.15 14.40 -0.64
N ALA A 87 -20.51 13.11 -0.55
CA ALA A 87 -21.83 12.63 -0.97
C ALA A 87 -22.94 13.09 -0.01
N ALA A 88 -22.69 13.08 1.30
CA ALA A 88 -23.64 13.56 2.32
C ALA A 88 -23.91 15.07 2.21
N GLU A 89 -22.92 15.87 1.81
CA GLU A 89 -23.12 17.30 1.52
C GLU A 89 -23.97 17.54 0.26
N LYS A 90 -23.92 16.63 -0.72
CA LYS A 90 -24.74 16.69 -1.94
C LYS A 90 -26.17 16.17 -1.74
N ASP A 91 -26.43 15.41 -0.67
CA ASP A 91 -27.72 14.75 -0.41
C ASP A 91 -28.62 15.52 0.59
N LYS A 92 -28.60 16.86 0.55
CA LYS A 92 -29.76 17.68 1.00
C LYS A 92 -30.88 17.74 -0.05
N GLY A 93 -30.77 16.98 -1.13
CA GLY A 93 -31.82 16.84 -2.13
C GLY A 93 -31.54 15.75 -3.16
N SER A 94 -31.50 14.47 -2.78
CA SER A 94 -32.22 13.38 -3.49
C SER A 94 -31.71 11.99 -3.07
N LEU A 95 -32.48 11.35 -2.18
CA LEU A 95 -32.73 9.90 -2.07
C LEU A 95 -31.55 8.93 -2.26
N HIS A 96 -31.04 8.47 -1.11
CA HIS A 96 -30.85 7.06 -0.76
C HIS A 96 -29.75 6.28 -1.52
N PHE A 97 -28.52 6.34 -0.99
CA PHE A 97 -27.52 5.28 -1.18
C PHE A 97 -27.53 4.29 0.00
N THR A 98 -28.67 3.64 0.25
CA THR A 98 -28.66 2.36 0.97
C THR A 98 -28.84 1.23 -0.05
N GLY A 99 -28.06 0.17 0.12
CA GLY A 99 -28.23 -1.05 -0.65
C GLY A 99 -26.93 -1.75 -0.97
N TYR A 100 -26.38 -2.47 0.00
CA TYR A 100 -25.73 -3.75 -0.29
C TYR A 100 -26.77 -4.63 -1.01
N ASN A 101 -26.83 -4.52 -2.34
CA ASN A 101 -27.71 -5.34 -3.14
C ASN A 101 -27.10 -6.73 -3.33
N LYS A 102 -27.65 -7.67 -2.56
CA LYS A 102 -27.54 -9.11 -2.73
C LYS A 102 -28.26 -9.53 -4.02
N LYS A 103 -27.72 -9.17 -5.18
CA LYS A 103 -28.00 -9.83 -6.45
C LYS A 103 -26.66 -9.97 -7.16
N GLU A 104 -26.31 -11.21 -7.48
CA GLU A 104 -25.08 -11.61 -8.16
C GLU A 104 -24.97 -10.87 -9.48
N ALA A 105 -24.30 -9.72 -9.46
CA ALA A 105 -23.91 -9.02 -10.66
C ALA A 105 -22.82 -9.86 -11.33
N LYS A 106 -23.14 -10.34 -12.53
CA LYS A 106 -22.19 -10.79 -13.56
C LYS A 106 -20.88 -10.02 -13.38
N VAL A 107 -19.77 -10.73 -13.12
CA VAL A 107 -18.48 -10.08 -12.83
C VAL A 107 -18.20 -9.06 -13.93
N SER A 108 -18.02 -7.79 -13.54
CA SER A 108 -17.78 -6.70 -14.50
C SER A 108 -16.56 -7.05 -15.36
N ARG A 109 -16.58 -6.70 -16.65
CA ARG A 109 -15.43 -6.88 -17.55
C ARG A 109 -14.18 -6.12 -17.04
N ASP A 110 -14.41 -5.10 -16.23
CA ASP A 110 -13.38 -4.23 -15.65
C ASP A 110 -12.89 -4.75 -14.29
N GLY A 111 -13.43 -5.87 -13.78
CA GLY A 111 -13.01 -6.47 -12.51
C GLY A 111 -13.38 -5.67 -11.27
N ASP A 112 -14.01 -4.50 -11.45
CA ASP A 112 -14.45 -3.62 -10.38
C ASP A 112 -15.54 -4.27 -9.53
N PHE A 113 -15.35 -4.13 -8.21
CA PHE A 113 -16.29 -4.57 -7.19
C PHE A 113 -16.54 -3.42 -6.23
N PHE A 114 -17.79 -3.00 -6.09
CA PHE A 114 -18.16 -1.98 -5.12
C PHE A 114 -18.37 -2.63 -3.75
N GLY A 115 -17.32 -2.62 -2.93
CA GLY A 115 -17.36 -3.18 -1.58
C GLY A 115 -16.48 -2.43 -0.60
N PRO A 116 -16.73 -2.57 0.71
CA PRO A 116 -16.01 -1.83 1.75
C PRO A 116 -14.52 -2.17 1.80
N PHE A 117 -14.09 -3.25 1.14
CA PHE A 117 -12.72 -3.75 1.09
C PHE A 117 -12.11 -3.81 -0.32
N ALA A 118 -12.80 -3.25 -1.32
CA ALA A 118 -12.35 -3.30 -2.70
C ALA A 118 -11.33 -2.19 -3.06
N PHE A 119 -10.40 -2.51 -3.96
CA PHE A 119 -9.52 -1.55 -4.63
C PHE A 119 -10.12 -1.15 -5.97
N GLU A 120 -9.96 0.12 -6.37
CA GLU A 120 -10.19 0.54 -7.76
C GLU A 120 -9.17 -0.14 -8.65
N LEU A 121 -9.64 -0.85 -9.67
CA LEU A 121 -8.78 -1.53 -10.63
C LEU A 121 -8.79 -0.78 -11.96
N ASN A 122 -7.60 -0.56 -12.50
CA ASN A 122 -7.44 0.00 -13.83
C ASN A 122 -6.55 -0.95 -14.64
N PHE A 123 -7.18 -1.71 -15.54
CA PHE A 123 -6.44 -2.61 -16.41
C PHE A 123 -5.66 -1.84 -17.48
N PRO A 124 -4.43 -2.26 -17.81
CA PRO A 124 -3.67 -1.66 -18.90
C PRO A 124 -4.42 -1.71 -20.24
N THR A 125 -4.21 -0.71 -21.07
CA THR A 125 -4.78 -0.66 -22.42
C THR A 125 -4.38 -1.91 -23.21
N GLY A 126 -5.37 -2.63 -23.74
CA GLY A 126 -5.15 -3.88 -24.49
C GLY A 126 -5.07 -5.15 -23.63
N PHE A 127 -5.08 -5.05 -22.30
CA PHE A 127 -5.28 -6.22 -21.44
C PHE A 127 -6.72 -6.73 -21.61
N ARG A 128 -6.85 -8.05 -21.80
CA ARG A 128 -8.13 -8.74 -22.02
C ARG A 128 -8.22 -9.90 -21.02
N PRO A 129 -8.70 -9.65 -19.80
CA PRO A 129 -8.84 -10.69 -18.80
C PRO A 129 -9.90 -11.71 -19.23
N ASN A 130 -9.62 -12.99 -19.04
CA ASN A 130 -10.63 -14.03 -19.23
C ASN A 130 -11.58 -14.13 -18.01
N THR A 131 -12.69 -14.84 -18.17
CA THR A 131 -13.70 -14.99 -17.12
C THR A 131 -13.13 -15.55 -15.82
N LYS A 132 -12.28 -16.59 -15.91
CA LYS A 132 -11.64 -17.23 -14.74
C LYS A 132 -10.80 -16.24 -13.95
N TYR A 133 -10.02 -15.39 -14.64
CA TYR A 133 -9.23 -14.35 -14.01
C TYR A 133 -10.13 -13.33 -13.28
N LEU A 134 -11.19 -12.86 -13.93
CA LEU A 134 -12.12 -11.90 -13.33
C LEU A 134 -12.83 -12.47 -12.09
N GLU A 135 -13.19 -13.76 -12.11
CA GLU A 135 -13.76 -14.45 -10.95
C GLU A 135 -12.77 -14.48 -9.77
N GLU A 136 -11.49 -14.78 -10.02
CA GLU A 136 -10.45 -14.77 -8.99
C GLU A 136 -10.21 -13.35 -8.44
N VAL A 137 -10.17 -12.34 -9.30
CA VAL A 137 -10.09 -10.93 -8.89
C VAL A 137 -11.29 -10.56 -8.02
N HIS A 138 -12.50 -10.95 -8.40
CA HIS A 138 -13.71 -10.67 -7.65
C HIS A 138 -13.73 -11.36 -6.28
N LYS A 139 -13.28 -12.62 -6.19
CA LYS A 139 -13.08 -13.32 -4.91
C LYS A 139 -12.07 -12.59 -4.04
N TRP A 140 -10.95 -12.14 -4.61
CA TRP A 140 -9.93 -11.37 -3.90
C TRP A 140 -10.44 -10.00 -3.40
N GLN A 141 -11.23 -9.29 -4.22
CA GLN A 141 -11.85 -8.01 -3.85
C GLN A 141 -12.78 -8.13 -2.64
N LYS A 142 -13.45 -9.28 -2.48
CA LYS A 142 -14.35 -9.58 -1.35
C LYS A 142 -13.65 -9.94 -0.05
N LEU A 143 -12.37 -10.34 -0.08
CA LEU A 143 -11.65 -10.71 1.14
C LEU A 143 -11.65 -9.55 2.15
N PRO A 144 -11.64 -9.83 3.47
CA PRO A 144 -11.44 -8.80 4.47
C PRO A 144 -10.16 -8.01 4.20
N PHE A 145 -10.18 -6.71 4.49
CA PHE A 145 -9.01 -5.85 4.35
C PHE A 145 -8.24 -5.81 5.67
N PRO A 146 -7.17 -6.60 5.84
CA PRO A 146 -6.30 -6.46 6.99
C PRO A 146 -5.58 -5.11 6.91
N SER A 147 -5.63 -4.33 7.99
CA SER A 147 -4.96 -3.03 8.04
C SER A 147 -3.42 -3.20 7.90
N PRO A 148 -2.76 -2.35 7.09
CA PRO A 148 -1.30 -2.23 7.01
C PRO A 148 -0.62 -2.10 8.38
N TYR A 149 -1.30 -1.45 9.31
CA TYR A 149 -0.80 -1.15 10.66
C TYR A 149 -1.04 -2.29 11.67
N LEU A 150 -1.63 -3.42 11.26
CA LEU A 150 -1.68 -4.62 12.10
C LEU A 150 -0.34 -5.35 12.05
N ASN A 151 0.01 -6.03 13.14
CA ASN A 151 1.23 -6.83 13.21
C ASN A 151 1.24 -7.90 12.08
N GLY A 152 2.22 -7.80 11.19
CA GLY A 152 2.35 -8.66 10.02
C GLY A 152 2.62 -10.12 10.33
N ARG A 153 3.20 -10.44 11.49
CA ARG A 153 3.51 -11.82 11.92
C ARG A 153 2.26 -12.68 12.13
N ARG A 154 1.07 -12.07 12.16
CA ARG A 154 -0.21 -12.76 12.32
C ARG A 154 -0.72 -13.41 11.03
N PHE A 155 -0.07 -13.15 9.90
CA PHE A 155 -0.51 -13.63 8.59
C PHE A 155 0.53 -14.58 8.02
N GLU A 156 0.10 -15.81 7.77
CA GLU A 156 0.91 -16.78 7.06
C GLU A 156 1.04 -16.40 5.58
N PRO A 157 2.22 -16.53 4.94
CA PRO A 157 2.41 -16.18 3.53
C PRO A 157 1.44 -16.87 2.56
N VAL A 158 0.94 -18.05 2.94
CA VAL A 158 -0.02 -18.84 2.17
C VAL A 158 -1.46 -18.30 2.25
N ASP A 159 -1.79 -17.48 3.26
CA ASP A 159 -3.14 -16.92 3.42
C ASP A 159 -3.43 -15.89 2.32
N PRO A 160 -4.53 -16.03 1.54
CA PRO A 160 -4.98 -14.99 0.61
C PRO A 160 -5.09 -13.58 1.24
N LYS A 161 -5.37 -13.48 2.54
CA LYS A 161 -5.38 -12.20 3.26
C LYS A 161 -3.98 -11.58 3.37
N ALA A 162 -2.92 -12.37 3.46
CA ALA A 162 -1.55 -11.86 3.49
C ALA A 162 -1.21 -11.13 2.19
N ARG A 163 -1.61 -11.69 1.04
CA ARG A 163 -1.47 -11.05 -0.28
C ARG A 163 -2.26 -9.73 -0.36
N LYS A 164 -3.50 -9.72 0.16
CA LYS A 164 -4.31 -8.50 0.22
C LYS A 164 -3.71 -7.43 1.15
N ARG A 165 -3.09 -7.85 2.26
CA ARG A 165 -2.36 -6.94 3.17
C ARG A 165 -1.13 -6.33 2.51
N ALA A 166 -0.34 -7.13 1.80
CA ALA A 166 0.87 -6.66 1.11
C ALA A 166 0.51 -5.54 0.11
N VAL A 167 -0.55 -5.77 -0.67
CA VAL A 167 -1.20 -4.79 -1.53
C VAL A 167 -1.61 -3.52 -0.75
N ALA A 168 -2.27 -3.66 0.39
CA ALA A 168 -2.64 -2.52 1.24
C ALA A 168 -1.42 -1.73 1.75
N VAL A 169 -0.34 -2.41 2.15
CA VAL A 169 0.92 -1.79 2.58
C VAL A 169 1.57 -1.04 1.42
N LEU A 170 1.62 -1.62 0.23
CA LEU A 170 2.16 -0.98 -0.96
C LEU A 170 1.39 0.29 -1.33
N HIS A 171 0.06 0.21 -1.30
CA HIS A 171 -0.80 1.36 -1.57
C HIS A 171 -0.54 2.49 -0.57
N ASP A 172 -0.47 2.18 0.73
CA ASP A 172 -0.18 3.19 1.75
C ASP A 172 1.26 3.71 1.64
N LEU A 173 2.26 2.85 1.41
CA LEU A 173 3.66 3.23 1.22
C LEU A 173 3.83 4.21 0.05
N LEU A 174 3.31 3.87 -1.13
CA LEU A 174 3.37 4.76 -2.28
C LEU A 174 2.67 6.08 -2.00
N SER A 175 1.56 6.07 -1.24
CA SER A 175 0.89 7.32 -0.86
C SER A 175 1.69 8.22 0.10
N LEU A 176 2.76 7.71 0.74
CA LEU A 176 3.69 8.52 1.54
C LEU A 176 4.76 9.21 0.68
N THR A 177 5.00 8.71 -0.55
CA THR A 177 5.99 9.30 -1.47
C THR A 177 5.42 10.52 -2.18
N MET A 178 6.29 11.46 -2.54
CA MET A 178 5.92 12.74 -3.13
C MET A 178 5.21 12.57 -4.49
N GLU A 179 5.76 11.70 -5.33
CA GLU A 179 5.25 11.44 -6.69
C GLU A 179 4.37 10.19 -6.77
N LYS A 180 4.09 9.57 -5.62
CA LYS A 180 3.33 8.33 -5.51
C LYS A 180 3.88 7.18 -6.37
N ARG A 181 5.20 7.13 -6.49
CA ARG A 181 5.96 6.15 -7.27
C ARG A 181 7.25 5.78 -6.57
N MET A 182 7.85 4.68 -7.02
CA MET A 182 9.11 4.16 -6.53
C MET A 182 9.66 3.17 -7.57
N SER A 183 10.98 3.04 -7.69
CA SER A 183 11.59 2.03 -8.58
C SER A 183 11.34 0.60 -8.05
N SER A 184 11.46 -0.41 -8.92
CA SER A 184 11.34 -1.82 -8.51
C SER A 184 12.37 -2.20 -7.45
N ALA A 185 13.63 -1.78 -7.61
CA ALA A 185 14.69 -2.06 -6.65
C ALA A 185 14.40 -1.46 -5.26
N GLN A 186 13.88 -0.23 -5.20
CA GLN A 186 13.48 0.41 -3.96
C GLN A 186 12.28 -0.29 -3.30
N LEU A 187 11.28 -0.70 -4.09
CA LEU A 187 10.15 -1.48 -3.60
C LEU A 187 10.58 -2.82 -3.03
N ASP A 188 11.50 -3.52 -3.70
CA ASP A 188 12.03 -4.81 -3.26
C ASP A 188 12.82 -4.69 -1.98
N ALA A 189 13.72 -3.71 -1.91
CA ALA A 189 14.48 -3.42 -0.71
C ALA A 189 13.56 -3.18 0.49
N PHE A 190 12.50 -2.38 0.30
CA PHE A 190 11.59 -2.03 1.39
C PHE A 190 10.61 -3.15 1.76
N MET A 191 10.07 -3.89 0.78
CA MET A 191 9.19 -5.03 1.04
C MET A 191 9.89 -6.13 1.86
N GLN A 192 11.18 -6.35 1.62
CA GLN A 192 11.99 -7.28 2.41
C GLN A 192 12.10 -6.87 3.88
N SER A 193 12.19 -5.57 4.21
CA SER A 193 12.23 -5.11 5.62
C SER A 193 10.92 -5.33 6.37
N ILE A 194 9.80 -5.40 5.66
CA ILE A 194 8.48 -5.64 6.27
C ILE A 194 8.19 -7.16 6.38
N SER A 195 9.20 -8.02 6.17
CA SER A 195 9.15 -9.50 6.12
C SER A 195 7.89 -10.06 5.47
N TYR A 196 7.49 -9.43 4.37
CA TYR A 196 6.60 -10.07 3.42
C TYR A 196 7.45 -10.95 2.51
N HIS A 197 7.67 -12.21 2.92
CA HIS A 197 8.00 -13.29 1.98
C HIS A 197 6.76 -13.69 1.18
N VAL A 198 6.00 -12.70 0.71
CA VAL A 198 4.99 -12.98 -0.29
C VAL A 198 5.80 -13.00 -1.58
N ASN A 199 5.76 -14.12 -2.31
CA ASN A 199 6.00 -14.13 -3.75
C ASN A 199 4.89 -13.27 -4.39
N CYS A 200 4.89 -11.97 -4.09
CA CYS A 200 4.03 -10.97 -4.65
C CYS A 200 4.55 -10.82 -6.06
N CYS A 201 4.08 -11.68 -6.96
CA CYS A 201 4.33 -11.53 -8.38
C CYS A 201 4.06 -10.06 -8.72
N PHE A 202 5.10 -9.37 -9.18
CA PHE A 202 5.07 -7.95 -9.60
C PHE A 202 3.92 -7.63 -10.55
N ALA A 203 3.30 -8.64 -11.17
CA ALA A 203 2.02 -8.57 -11.87
C ALA A 203 0.90 -7.85 -11.10
N TRP A 204 0.80 -8.02 -9.78
CA TRP A 204 -0.22 -7.35 -8.96
C TRP A 204 0.11 -5.88 -8.67
N LEU A 205 1.41 -5.54 -8.62
CA LEU A 205 1.85 -4.15 -8.51
C LEU A 205 1.38 -3.32 -9.71
N ARG A 206 1.43 -3.89 -10.92
CA ARG A 206 1.05 -3.19 -12.17
C ARG A 206 -0.43 -2.81 -12.25
N ILE A 207 -1.32 -3.60 -11.67
CA ILE A 207 -2.78 -3.34 -11.68
C ILE A 207 -3.17 -2.24 -10.68
N MET A 208 -2.40 -2.08 -9.61
CA MET A 208 -2.71 -1.12 -8.55
C MET A 208 -2.07 0.25 -8.73
N VAL A 209 -0.89 0.31 -9.36
CA VAL A 209 -0.15 1.57 -9.57
C VAL A 209 -0.89 2.51 -10.54
N SER A 210 -1.69 1.97 -11.47
CA SER A 210 -2.55 2.75 -12.38
C SER A 210 -3.68 3.53 -11.68
N SER A 211 -4.03 3.21 -10.43
CA SER A 211 -4.98 4.00 -9.62
C SER A 211 -4.34 5.16 -8.87
N ILE A 212 -3.01 5.33 -8.99
CA ILE A 212 -2.22 6.23 -8.15
C ILE A 212 -1.44 7.29 -8.96
N SER A 213 -0.96 7.00 -10.19
CA SER A 213 -0.28 8.00 -11.04
C SER A 213 -0.24 7.60 -12.54
N PRO A 214 -0.38 8.54 -13.49
CA PRO A 214 -0.36 8.25 -14.93
C PRO A 214 1.00 8.58 -15.57
N ILE A 215 2.06 7.77 -15.40
CA ILE A 215 3.30 7.95 -16.18
C ILE A 215 3.90 6.61 -16.70
N LYS A 216 4.05 6.60 -18.03
CA LYS A 216 4.74 5.73 -19.01
C LYS A 216 5.16 4.31 -18.60
N GLU A 217 4.39 3.38 -19.15
CA GLU A 217 4.47 1.92 -19.07
C GLU A 217 5.77 1.23 -19.52
N GLN A 218 6.76 1.92 -20.08
CA GLN A 218 7.81 1.26 -20.90
C GLN A 218 8.93 0.55 -20.11
N GLU A 219 9.34 1.05 -18.95
CA GLU A 219 10.43 0.44 -18.16
C GLU A 219 9.98 -0.83 -17.39
N VAL A 220 8.70 -0.96 -17.08
CA VAL A 220 8.16 -2.08 -16.27
C VAL A 220 7.75 -3.28 -17.15
N LEU A 221 7.59 -3.07 -18.46
CA LEU A 221 7.00 -4.06 -19.39
C LEU A 221 7.86 -5.31 -19.61
N TYR A 222 9.19 -5.22 -19.50
CA TYR A 222 10.07 -6.29 -19.97
C TYR A 222 10.14 -7.51 -19.03
N SER A 223 9.91 -7.33 -17.73
CA SER A 223 10.05 -8.41 -16.73
C SER A 223 8.76 -9.23 -16.48
N LEU A 224 7.62 -8.79 -17.01
CA LEU A 224 6.29 -9.33 -16.66
C LEU A 224 5.83 -10.55 -17.47
N ARG A 225 6.42 -10.82 -18.63
CA ARG A 225 6.03 -11.98 -19.46
C ARG A 225 6.43 -13.33 -18.88
N LYS A 226 7.40 -13.37 -17.95
CA LYS A 226 8.01 -14.63 -17.48
C LYS A 226 7.40 -15.17 -16.17
N LEU A 227 6.70 -14.33 -15.40
CA LEU A 227 6.30 -14.65 -14.03
C LEU A 227 4.82 -15.02 -13.83
N MET A 228 3.94 -14.78 -14.81
CA MET A 228 2.54 -15.22 -14.73
C MET A 228 2.30 -16.64 -15.27
N MET A 229 3.34 -17.35 -15.73
CA MET A 229 3.22 -18.70 -16.31
C MET A 229 3.89 -19.82 -15.49
N VAL A 230 4.43 -19.53 -14.31
CA VAL A 230 5.01 -20.58 -13.47
C VAL A 230 4.11 -20.76 -12.25
N GLN A 231 3.54 -21.97 -12.14
CA GLN A 231 2.58 -22.48 -11.14
C GLN A 231 1.10 -22.42 -11.55
N ILE A 232 0.79 -23.09 -12.67
CA ILE A 232 -0.21 -24.17 -12.69
C ILE A 232 0.51 -25.42 -13.20
#